data_AF-I6ZKF4-F1
#
_entry.id   AF-I6ZKF4-F1
#
_cell.length_a   1.000
_cell.length_b   1.000
_cell.length_c   1.000
_cell.angle_alpha   90.00
_cell.angle_beta   90.00
_cell.angle_gamma   90.00
#
_symmetry.space_group_name_H-M   'P 1'
#
loop_
_entity.id
_entity.type
_entity.pdbx_description
1 polymer ?
#
loop_
_entity_poly.entity_id
_entity_poly.type
_entity_poly.pdbx_seq_one_letter_code
_entity_poly.pdbx_strand_id
1 'polypeptide(L)'
;MDEHDALKYIFGSNLRHYAESTGQIYKISVGDKYFEFRCREDYPNSIPEVLSNVENEVLEGVIQKAERYVSTPMIFDIIRMTFRKLEESGIGKDTKRISACYSVDDDQRITEEDFLNWRKKTQRIVSRKSGRTGKEIFLERKRGKEEIQDDI
;
A
#
# COMPACT_ATOMS: atom_id res chain seq x y z
N MET A 1 9.62 -1.44 0.39
CA MET A 1 9.07 -2.14 1.56
C MET A 1 8.49 -3.42 0.99
N ASP A 2 8.98 -4.56 1.47
CA ASP A 2 8.52 -5.87 1.01
C ASP A 2 7.10 -6.15 1.55
N GLU A 3 6.29 -6.95 0.84
CA GLU A 3 4.94 -7.31 1.30
C GLU A 3 5.01 -8.00 2.66
N HIS A 4 6.00 -8.86 2.87
CA HIS A 4 6.23 -9.50 4.16
C HIS A 4 6.41 -8.49 5.30
N ASP A 5 7.22 -7.46 5.11
CA ASP A 5 7.46 -6.43 6.14
C ASP A 5 6.19 -5.66 6.47
N ALA A 6 5.40 -5.33 5.44
CA ALA A 6 4.12 -4.65 5.62
C ALA A 6 3.12 -5.54 6.38
N LEU A 7 3.00 -6.82 6.00
CA LEU A 7 2.14 -7.77 6.68
C LEU A 7 2.59 -8.00 8.13
N LYS A 8 3.90 -8.08 8.38
CA LYS A 8 4.46 -8.23 9.73
C LYS A 8 4.17 -7.00 10.60
N TYR A 9 4.25 -5.80 10.03
CA TYR A 9 3.87 -4.57 10.72
C TYR A 9 2.38 -4.54 11.09
N ILE A 10 1.51 -4.98 10.17
CA ILE A 10 0.05 -4.95 10.37
C ILE A 10 -0.43 -6.04 11.33
N PHE A 11 0.05 -7.27 11.16
CA PHE A 11 -0.47 -8.44 11.86
C PHE A 11 0.40 -8.89 13.05
N GLY A 12 1.64 -8.42 13.15
CA GLY A 12 2.54 -8.72 14.26
C GLY A 12 2.66 -10.21 14.55
N SER A 13 2.35 -10.61 15.77
CA SER A 13 2.37 -12.01 16.23
C SER A 13 1.33 -12.92 15.57
N ASN A 14 0.33 -12.35 14.88
CA ASN A 14 -0.70 -13.12 14.20
C ASN A 14 -0.30 -13.55 12.79
N LEU A 15 0.85 -13.10 12.30
CA LEU A 15 1.46 -13.57 11.05
C LEU A 15 2.49 -14.66 11.35
N ARG A 16 2.38 -15.79 10.67
CA ARG A 16 3.47 -16.76 10.51
C ARG A 16 3.82 -16.88 9.04
N HIS A 17 5.11 -16.85 8.73
CA HIS A 17 5.61 -16.92 7.37
C HIS A 17 6.67 -18.02 7.28
N TYR A 18 6.59 -18.82 6.22
CA TYR A 18 7.54 -19.88 5.94
C TYR A 18 7.85 -19.89 4.43
N ALA A 19 9.12 -20.09 4.09
CA ALA A 19 9.52 -20.36 2.73
C ALA A 19 9.51 -21.88 2.49
N GLU A 20 8.91 -22.30 1.39
CA GLU A 20 8.96 -23.66 0.88
C GLU A 20 9.75 -23.71 -0.43
N SER A 21 10.11 -24.91 -0.88
CA SER A 21 10.83 -25.09 -2.15
C SER A 21 10.07 -24.57 -3.37
N THR A 22 8.74 -24.42 -3.26
CA THR A 22 7.84 -24.04 -4.36
C THR A 22 7.22 -22.65 -4.18
N GLY A 23 7.64 -21.88 -3.16
CA GLY A 23 7.09 -20.56 -2.91
C GLY A 23 7.08 -20.13 -1.45
N GLN A 24 6.18 -19.23 -1.11
CA GLN A 24 6.01 -18.67 0.24
C GLN A 24 4.63 -18.97 0.79
N ILE A 25 4.56 -19.28 2.08
CA ILE A 25 3.30 -19.48 2.80
C ILE A 25 3.14 -18.42 3.87
N TYR A 26 2.02 -17.72 3.84
CA TYR A 26 1.59 -16.75 4.84
C TYR A 26 0.38 -17.29 5.58
N LYS A 27 0.50 -17.46 6.90
CA LYS A 27 -0.60 -17.86 7.80
C LYS A 27 -0.96 -16.68 8.68
N ILE A 28 -2.18 -16.18 8.55
CA ILE A 28 -2.65 -14.96 9.20
C ILE A 28 -3.93 -15.25 9.96
N SER A 29 -3.95 -14.87 11.25
CA SER A 29 -5.16 -14.92 12.08
C SER A 29 -5.69 -13.52 12.36
N VAL A 30 -6.98 -13.28 12.16
CA VAL A 30 -7.65 -12.01 12.44
C VAL A 30 -8.96 -12.30 13.17
N GLY A 31 -8.99 -12.04 14.48
CA GLY A 31 -10.14 -12.41 15.33
C GLY A 31 -10.33 -13.94 15.38
N ASP A 32 -11.53 -14.40 15.03
CA ASP A 32 -11.87 -15.83 14.90
C ASP A 32 -11.56 -16.40 13.50
N LYS A 33 -11.05 -15.57 12.57
CA LYS A 33 -10.77 -15.97 11.19
C LYS A 33 -9.31 -16.32 10.99
N TYR A 34 -9.08 -17.35 10.17
CA TYR A 34 -7.76 -17.85 9.79
C TYR A 34 -7.65 -17.86 8.27
N PHE A 35 -6.49 -17.45 7.77
CA PHE A 35 -6.15 -17.45 6.36
C PHE A 35 -4.77 -18.07 6.15
N GLU A 36 -4.65 -18.95 5.18
CA GLU A 36 -3.38 -19.48 4.67
C GLU A 36 -3.29 -19.14 3.19
N PHE A 37 -2.30 -18.32 2.85
CA PHE A 37 -1.97 -17.93 1.47
C PHE A 37 -0.75 -18.71 1.02
N ARG A 38 -0.89 -19.45 -0.08
CA ARG A 38 0.24 -20.11 -0.74
C ARG A 38 0.58 -19.34 -1.99
N CYS A 39 1.66 -18.58 -1.92
CA CYS A 39 2.21 -17.80 -3.01
C CYS A 39 3.22 -18.69 -3.74
N ARG A 40 2.89 -19.10 -4.96
CA ARG A 40 3.83 -19.81 -5.85
C ARG A 40 4.89 -18.84 -6.39
N GLU A 41 5.90 -19.36 -7.09
CA GLU A 41 7.00 -18.56 -7.66
C GLU A 41 6.54 -17.44 -8.62
N ASP A 42 5.37 -17.58 -9.22
CA ASP A 42 4.79 -16.61 -10.15
C ASP A 42 4.06 -15.45 -9.45
N TYR A 43 3.86 -15.51 -8.14
CA TYR A 43 3.31 -14.42 -7.35
C TYR A 43 4.26 -13.21 -7.36
N PRO A 44 3.77 -11.95 -7.53
CA PRO A 44 2.37 -11.51 -7.51
C PRO A 44 1.65 -11.50 -8.87
N ASN A 45 2.21 -12.11 -9.92
CA ASN A 45 1.57 -12.21 -11.24
C ASN A 45 0.49 -13.30 -11.31
N SER A 46 0.37 -14.09 -10.25
CA SER A 46 -0.71 -15.05 -10.04
C SER A 46 -1.44 -14.75 -8.73
N ILE A 47 -2.68 -15.22 -8.64
CA ILE A 47 -3.44 -15.16 -7.39
C ILE A 47 -2.92 -16.27 -6.47
N PRO A 48 -2.63 -15.96 -5.20
CA PRO A 48 -2.23 -16.99 -4.24
C PRO A 48 -3.37 -17.97 -3.98
N GLU A 49 -3.06 -19.24 -3.73
CA GLU A 49 -4.07 -20.16 -3.24
C GLU A 49 -4.46 -19.78 -1.81
N VAL A 50 -5.75 -19.64 -1.54
CA VAL A 50 -6.24 -19.22 -0.23
C VAL A 50 -7.04 -20.33 0.42
N LEU A 51 -6.60 -20.77 1.60
CA LEU A 51 -7.37 -21.63 2.49
C LEU A 51 -7.83 -20.80 3.68
N SER A 52 -9.11 -20.87 4.03
CA SER A 52 -9.66 -20.13 5.16
C SER A 52 -10.80 -20.90 5.82
N ASN A 53 -11.11 -20.53 7.06
CA ASN A 53 -12.33 -20.95 7.76
C ASN A 53 -13.54 -20.03 7.48
N VAL A 54 -13.44 -19.14 6.50
CA VAL A 54 -14.55 -18.32 5.99
C VAL A 54 -15.39 -19.12 4.99
N GLU A 55 -16.67 -18.78 4.86
CA GLU A 55 -17.58 -19.39 3.88
C GLU A 55 -17.03 -19.29 2.45
N ASN A 56 -17.10 -20.41 1.70
CA ASN A 56 -16.56 -20.50 0.34
C ASN A 56 -17.17 -19.45 -0.60
N GLU A 57 -18.47 -19.19 -0.51
CA GLU A 57 -19.15 -18.17 -1.35
C GLU A 57 -18.57 -16.76 -1.14
N VAL A 58 -18.19 -16.44 0.09
CA VAL A 58 -17.52 -15.17 0.42
C VAL A 58 -16.16 -15.15 -0.26
N LEU A 59 -15.35 -16.19 -0.05
CA LEU A 59 -13.99 -16.30 -0.55
C LEU A 59 -13.94 -16.28 -2.09
N GLU A 60 -14.77 -17.06 -2.77
CA GLU A 60 -14.83 -17.11 -4.24
C GLU A 60 -15.08 -15.71 -4.85
N GLY A 61 -16.06 -14.97 -4.33
CA GLY A 61 -16.32 -13.63 -4.83
C GLY A 61 -15.25 -12.59 -4.43
N VAL A 62 -14.41 -12.89 -3.43
CA VAL A 62 -13.22 -12.07 -3.13
C VAL A 62 -12.10 -12.39 -4.12
N ILE A 63 -11.85 -13.67 -4.41
CA ILE A 63 -10.84 -14.10 -5.38
C ILE A 63 -11.13 -13.56 -6.78
N GLN A 64 -12.38 -13.58 -7.23
CA GLN A 64 -12.79 -12.95 -8.50
C GLN A 64 -12.49 -11.45 -8.54
N LYS A 65 -12.61 -10.74 -7.40
CA LYS A 65 -12.25 -9.31 -7.32
C LYS A 65 -10.74 -9.11 -7.25
N ALA A 66 -10.01 -10.07 -6.67
CA ALA A 66 -8.56 -10.06 -6.52
C ALA A 66 -7.83 -10.15 -7.88
N GLU A 67 -8.45 -10.71 -8.92
CA GLU A 67 -7.92 -10.73 -10.30
C GLU A 67 -7.48 -9.35 -10.81
N ARG A 68 -8.12 -8.28 -10.34
CA ARG A 68 -7.77 -6.89 -10.73
C ARG A 68 -6.44 -6.41 -10.16
N TYR A 69 -5.91 -7.10 -9.16
CA TYR A 69 -4.66 -6.77 -8.46
C TYR A 69 -3.50 -7.66 -8.90
N VAL A 70 -3.69 -8.53 -9.90
CA VAL A 70 -2.60 -9.30 -10.51
C VAL A 70 -1.48 -8.35 -10.95
N SER A 71 -0.23 -8.77 -10.73
CA SER A 71 1.00 -7.98 -10.86
C SER A 71 1.28 -7.05 -9.68
N THR A 72 0.48 -7.09 -8.61
CA THR A 72 0.73 -6.37 -7.36
C THR A 72 0.54 -7.28 -6.14
N PRO A 73 1.31 -7.07 -5.06
CA PRO A 73 1.09 -7.80 -3.81
C PRO A 73 -0.33 -7.56 -3.28
N MET A 74 -1.08 -8.63 -2.98
CA MET A 74 -2.53 -8.57 -2.77
C MET A 74 -3.04 -9.32 -1.52
N ILE A 75 -2.15 -9.87 -0.68
CA ILE A 75 -2.57 -10.63 0.52
C ILE A 75 -3.44 -9.76 1.44
N PHE A 76 -2.99 -8.53 1.71
CA PHE A 76 -3.74 -7.60 2.55
C PHE A 76 -5.10 -7.22 1.93
N ASP A 77 -5.13 -7.00 0.61
CA ASP A 77 -6.37 -6.66 -0.10
C ASP A 77 -7.38 -7.79 -0.06
N ILE A 78 -6.95 -9.05 -0.20
CA ILE A 78 -7.83 -10.21 -0.05
C ILE A 78 -8.45 -10.22 1.35
N ILE A 79 -7.65 -10.10 2.40
CA ILE A 79 -8.15 -10.07 3.79
C ILE A 79 -9.16 -8.93 3.97
N ARG A 80 -8.80 -7.72 3.53
CA ARG A 80 -9.65 -6.52 3.64
C ARG A 80 -10.98 -6.69 2.90
N MET A 81 -10.95 -7.25 1.69
CA MET A 81 -12.15 -7.52 0.90
C MET A 81 -13.04 -8.59 1.54
N THR A 82 -12.45 -9.62 2.15
CA THR A 82 -13.19 -10.65 2.89
C THR A 82 -13.94 -10.05 4.07
N PHE A 83 -13.29 -9.24 4.89
CA PHE A 83 -13.98 -8.59 6.02
C PHE A 83 -15.09 -7.65 5.56
N ARG A 84 -14.86 -6.86 4.50
CA ARG A 84 -15.92 -6.02 3.93
C ARG A 84 -17.12 -6.85 3.46
N LYS A 85 -16.88 -7.96 2.78
CA LYS A 85 -17.95 -8.82 2.29
C LYS A 85 -18.69 -9.52 3.44
N LEU A 86 -17.99 -9.92 4.50
CA LEU A 86 -18.61 -10.45 5.71
C LEU A 86 -19.50 -9.41 6.42
N GLU A 87 -19.08 -8.15 6.47
CA GLU A 87 -19.91 -7.04 6.99
C GLU A 87 -21.15 -6.81 6.12
N GLU A 88 -21.01 -6.83 4.79
CA GLU A 88 -22.11 -6.69 3.83
C GLU A 88 -23.11 -7.87 3.91
N SER A 89 -22.62 -9.10 4.08
CA SER A 89 -23.46 -10.29 4.31
C SER A 89 -24.10 -10.31 5.70
N GLY A 90 -23.51 -9.61 6.67
CA GLY A 90 -23.98 -9.48 8.04
C GLY A 90 -25.06 -8.41 8.28
N ILE A 91 -25.60 -7.79 7.22
CA ILE A 91 -26.68 -6.79 7.31
C ILE A 91 -27.97 -7.48 7.79
N GLY A 92 -28.08 -7.61 9.11
CA GLY A 92 -29.26 -8.15 9.78
C GLY A 92 -29.08 -8.60 11.23
N LYS A 93 -27.88 -8.66 11.80
CA LYS A 93 -27.72 -9.00 13.23
C LYS A 93 -26.53 -8.28 13.86
N ASP A 94 -26.82 -7.21 14.60
CA ASP A 94 -26.27 -6.81 15.90
C ASP A 94 -24.82 -7.21 16.27
N THR A 95 -23.92 -7.24 15.29
CA THR A 95 -22.51 -7.46 15.52
C THR A 95 -21.90 -6.11 15.77
N LYS A 96 -21.59 -5.89 17.06
CA LYS A 96 -20.64 -4.88 17.53
C LYS A 96 -19.59 -4.69 16.44
N ARG A 97 -19.62 -3.49 15.82
CA ARG A 97 -18.59 -2.93 14.96
C ARG A 97 -17.26 -3.58 15.35
N ILE A 98 -16.65 -4.35 14.45
CA ILE A 98 -15.36 -4.98 14.69
C ILE A 98 -14.37 -3.84 14.93
N SER A 99 -14.30 -3.37 16.18
CA SER A 99 -13.21 -2.56 16.66
C SER A 99 -12.06 -3.54 16.70
N ALA A 100 -11.26 -3.55 15.64
CA ALA A 100 -9.90 -4.03 15.74
C ALA A 100 -9.28 -3.24 16.90
N CYS A 101 -9.28 -3.83 18.09
CA CYS A 101 -8.53 -3.32 19.22
C CYS A 101 -7.07 -3.55 18.85
N TYR A 102 -6.50 -2.60 18.12
CA TYR A 102 -5.06 -2.46 18.11
C TYR A 102 -4.67 -2.07 19.53
N SER A 103 -4.14 -3.03 20.28
CA SER A 103 -3.30 -2.71 21.45
C SER A 103 -2.05 -2.07 20.87
N VAL A 104 -2.14 -0.78 20.59
CA VAL A 104 -0.96 0.05 20.38
C VAL A 104 -0.38 0.20 21.78
N ASP A 105 0.69 -0.53 22.09
CA ASP A 105 1.53 -0.17 23.22
C ASP A 105 1.84 1.33 23.08
N ASP A 106 1.40 2.12 24.07
CA ASP A 106 1.47 3.60 24.05
C ASP A 106 2.93 4.10 23.91
N ASP A 107 3.91 3.20 24.07
CA ASP A 107 5.34 3.44 23.94
C ASP A 107 5.81 3.75 22.50
N GLN A 108 4.96 3.58 21.48
CA GLN A 108 5.29 3.88 20.08
C GLN A 108 4.45 4.98 19.44
N ARG A 109 3.72 5.78 20.23
CA ARG A 109 3.07 6.98 19.69
C ARG A 109 4.13 8.02 19.31
N ILE A 110 4.21 8.34 18.02
CA ILE A 110 4.90 9.55 17.58
C ILE A 110 4.29 10.75 18.32
N THR A 111 5.12 11.47 19.06
CA THR A 111 4.67 12.70 19.73
C THR A 111 4.50 13.81 18.70
N GLU A 112 3.72 14.84 19.05
CA GLU A 112 3.61 16.05 18.21
C GLU A 112 5.00 16.69 17.95
N GLU A 113 5.90 16.54 18.92
CA GLU A 113 7.30 16.97 18.84
C GLU A 113 8.12 16.13 17.84
N ASP A 114 7.91 14.81 17.80
CA ASP A 114 8.55 13.94 16.80
C ASP A 114 8.07 14.28 15.38
N PHE A 115 6.79 14.57 15.21
CA PHE A 115 6.22 15.00 13.93
C PHE A 115 6.79 16.36 13.49
N LEU A 116 6.91 17.32 14.41
CA LEU A 116 7.53 18.62 14.15
C LEU A 116 9.02 18.48 13.79
N ASN A 117 9.75 17.60 14.49
CA ASN A 117 11.17 17.34 14.21
C ASN A 117 11.38 16.64 12.87
N TRP A 118 10.52 15.69 12.51
CA TRP A 118 10.53 15.08 11.18
C TRP A 118 10.24 16.11 10.08
N ARG A 119 9.25 16.99 10.29
CA ARG A 119 8.92 18.06 9.33
C ARG A 119 10.09 19.04 9.12
N LYS A 120 10.82 19.38 10.18
CA LYS A 120 12.01 20.25 10.11
C LYS A 120 13.18 19.56 9.41
N LYS A 121 13.42 18.26 9.67
CA LYS A 121 14.49 17.49 8.99
C LYS A 121 14.22 17.26 7.50
N THR A 122 12.95 17.24 7.10
CA THR A 122 12.54 16.94 5.71
C THR A 122 12.34 18.19 4.86
N GLN A 123 12.52 19.39 5.41
CA GLN A 123 12.63 20.60 4.61
C GLN A 123 13.92 20.52 3.77
N ARG A 124 13.76 19.93 2.58
CA ARG A 124 14.75 19.97 1.50
C ARG A 124 15.23 21.42 1.39
N ILE A 125 16.54 21.60 1.54
CA ILE A 125 17.23 22.81 1.13
C ILE A 125 16.76 23.08 -0.29
N VAL A 126 15.95 24.12 -0.47
CA VAL A 126 15.60 24.62 -1.78
C VAL A 126 16.90 25.20 -2.32
N SER A 127 17.69 24.37 -3.00
CA SER A 127 18.79 24.86 -3.81
C SER A 127 18.15 25.84 -4.80
N ARG A 128 18.44 27.13 -4.65
CA ARG A 128 18.13 28.12 -5.68
C ARG A 128 18.81 27.65 -6.96
N LYS A 129 18.08 26.96 -7.82
CA LYS A 129 18.53 26.72 -9.18
C LYS A 129 18.62 28.10 -9.83
N SER A 130 19.84 28.57 -10.09
CA SER A 130 20.15 29.74 -10.92
C SER A 130 19.86 29.45 -12.40
N GLY A 131 18.71 28.84 -12.68
CA GLY A 131 18.25 28.51 -14.01
C GLY A 131 17.26 29.56 -14.46
N ARG A 132 17.55 30.19 -15.60
CA ARG A 132 16.65 31.16 -16.23
C ARG A 132 15.26 30.55 -16.38
N THR A 133 14.25 31.28 -15.93
CA THR A 133 12.85 30.84 -16.04
C THR A 133 12.43 30.85 -17.50
N GLY A 134 11.47 29.99 -17.89
CA GLY A 134 11.01 29.91 -19.28
C GLY A 134 10.66 31.28 -19.89
N LYS A 135 10.13 32.22 -19.08
CA LYS A 135 9.88 33.62 -19.48
C LYS A 135 11.12 34.38 -19.95
N GLU A 136 12.29 34.15 -19.35
CA GLU A 136 13.55 34.77 -19.77
C GLU A 136 14.03 34.23 -21.13
N ILE A 137 13.82 32.94 -21.40
CA ILE A 137 14.14 32.31 -22.70
C ILE A 137 13.28 32.91 -23.82
N PHE A 138 12.01 33.23 -23.53
CA PHE A 138 11.10 33.86 -24.50
C PHE A 138 11.44 35.33 -24.80
N LEU A 139 12.02 36.06 -23.86
CA LEU A 139 12.42 37.47 -24.06
C LEU A 139 13.71 37.58 -24.90
N GLU A 140 14.69 36.70 -24.73
CA GLU A 140 15.90 36.69 -25.57
C GLU A 140 15.58 36.38 -27.05
N ARG A 141 14.60 35.51 -27.33
CA ARG A 141 14.17 35.21 -28.71
C ARG A 141 13.51 36.39 -29.45
N LYS A 142 12.95 37.35 -28.72
CA LYS A 142 12.37 38.57 -29.35
C LYS A 142 13.40 39.66 -29.62
N ARG A 143 14.53 39.71 -28.88
CA ARG A 143 15.62 40.64 -29.17
C ARG A 143 16.43 40.25 -30.41
N GLY A 144 16.62 38.95 -30.66
CA GLY A 144 17.42 38.46 -31.80
C GLY A 144 16.75 38.58 -33.19
N LYS A 145 15.57 39.22 -33.31
CA LYS A 145 14.89 39.44 -34.60
C LYS A 145 14.77 40.91 -35.01
N GLU A 146 15.24 41.85 -34.19
CA GLU A 146 15.25 43.29 -34.51
C GLU A 146 16.66 43.82 -34.87
N GLU A 147 17.71 42.98 -34.91
CA GLU A 147 19.10 43.40 -35.18
C GLU A 147 19.70 42.83 -36.48
N ILE A 148 18.88 42.54 -37.49
CA ILE A 148 19.38 42.36 -38.87
C ILE A 148 18.59 43.27 -39.80
N GLN A 149 18.79 44.57 -39.61
CA GLN A 149 18.61 45.54 -40.67
C GLN A 149 19.78 46.54 -40.57
N ASP A 150 20.47 46.65 -41.71
CA ASP A 150 21.40 47.69 -42.16
C ASP A 150 22.89 47.33 -42.34
N ASP A 151 23.31 47.60 -43.59
CA ASP A 151 24.64 47.80 -44.19
C ASP A 151 25.44 46.60 -44.77
N ILE A 152 25.14 46.23 -46.03
CA ILE A 152 25.88 46.56 -47.28
C ILE A 152 25.21 45.90 -48.50
#